data_AF-A0AAX0WWW2-F1
#
_entry.id   AF-A0AAX0WWW2-F1
#
_cell.length_a   1.000
_cell.length_b   1.000
_cell.length_c   1.000
_cell.angle_alpha   90.00
_cell.angle_beta   90.00
_cell.angle_gamma   90.00
#
_symmetry.space_group_name_H-M   'P 1'
#
loop_
_entity.id
_entity.type
_entity.pdbx_description
1 polymer ?
#
loop_
_entity_poly.entity_id
_entity_poly.type
_entity_poly.pdbx_seq_one_letter_code
_entity_poly.pdbx_strand_id
1 'polypeptide(L)'
;MSRIDINIETLILVTIWEQQPCIFQGCFKISALHSQREQYFLFRSEVSNSRQIDFIENEFCPDNYRFTHFYNQEQKICLDEENESQEFALYILNYALYVTIKETLIKSPQKQQLLSVDDAFLDSLIGKIKPILNKEPLWNDSMREIGFAVAMDFCPKEEMGETAVKTLVTGFMNHEVSDREIH
;
A
#
# COMPACT_ATOMS: atom_id res chain seq x y z
N MET A 1 -9.12 19.53 16.14
CA MET A 1 -7.92 18.78 15.73
C MET A 1 -7.48 19.31 14.36
N SER A 2 -6.18 19.41 14.08
CA SER A 2 -5.69 19.85 12.77
C SER A 2 -5.91 18.76 11.72
N ARG A 3 -6.36 19.16 10.53
CA ARG A 3 -6.45 18.26 9.37
C ARG A 3 -5.06 17.80 8.96
N ILE A 4 -4.95 16.53 8.59
CA ILE A 4 -3.71 15.92 8.09
C ILE A 4 -3.98 15.53 6.65
N ASP A 5 -3.22 16.12 5.74
CA ASP A 5 -3.17 15.70 4.35
C ASP A 5 -1.97 14.78 4.15
N ILE A 6 -2.13 13.74 3.34
CA ILE A 6 -1.10 12.74 3.09
C ILE A 6 -0.83 12.58 1.61
N ASN A 7 0.38 12.14 1.29
CA ASN A 7 0.73 11.53 0.02
C ASN A 7 0.86 10.01 0.24
N ILE A 8 0.32 9.26 -0.71
CA ILE A 8 0.40 7.79 -0.77
C ILE A 8 1.16 7.41 -2.02
N GLU A 9 2.37 6.90 -1.85
CA GLU A 9 3.11 6.27 -2.93
C GLU A 9 2.94 4.77 -2.85
N THR A 10 2.44 4.16 -3.92
CA THR A 10 2.26 2.71 -4.02
C THR A 10 3.29 2.17 -5.00
N LEU A 11 4.14 1.26 -4.53
CA LEU A 11 5.11 0.53 -5.34
C LEU A 11 4.67 -0.93 -5.47
N ILE A 12 4.37 -1.37 -6.68
CA ILE A 12 4.11 -2.79 -6.99
C ILE A 12 5.43 -3.43 -7.42
N LEU A 13 5.81 -4.49 -6.72
CA LEU A 13 7.08 -5.20 -6.90
C LEU A 13 6.89 -6.57 -7.57
N VAL A 14 5.79 -7.26 -7.26
CA VAL A 14 5.48 -8.59 -7.81
C VAL A 14 4.02 -8.60 -8.25
N THR A 15 3.77 -9.16 -9.42
CA THR A 15 2.43 -9.37 -9.97
C THR A 15 2.28 -10.78 -10.51
N ILE A 16 1.26 -11.51 -10.07
CA ILE A 16 0.90 -12.83 -10.60
C ILE A 16 -0.49 -12.73 -11.23
N TRP A 17 -0.52 -12.70 -12.57
CA TRP A 17 -1.74 -12.47 -13.36
C TRP A 17 -2.42 -13.75 -13.86
N GLU A 18 -1.65 -14.82 -14.06
CA GLU A 18 -2.09 -16.01 -14.79
C GLU A 18 -3.00 -16.94 -13.97
N GLN A 19 -3.14 -16.67 -12.66
CA GLN A 19 -3.99 -17.43 -11.74
C GLN A 19 -4.98 -16.49 -11.04
N GLN A 20 -6.19 -16.99 -10.78
CA GLN A 20 -7.20 -16.27 -10.00
C GLN A 20 -7.22 -16.83 -8.56
N PRO A 21 -7.20 -15.96 -7.53
CA PRO A 21 -7.13 -14.50 -7.61
C PRO A 21 -5.75 -14.00 -8.08
N CYS A 22 -5.71 -12.85 -8.75
CA CYS A 22 -4.43 -12.20 -9.07
C CYS A 22 -3.76 -11.74 -7.78
N ILE A 23 -2.43 -11.82 -7.74
CA ILE A 23 -1.66 -11.46 -6.55
C ILE A 23 -0.79 -10.25 -6.85
N PHE A 24 -0.86 -9.25 -5.98
CA PHE A 24 -0.01 -8.07 -6.00
C PHE A 24 0.75 -7.97 -4.69
N GLN A 25 2.07 -7.77 -4.78
CA GLN A 25 2.91 -7.52 -3.62
C GLN A 25 3.71 -6.25 -3.81
N GLY A 26 3.88 -5.51 -2.73
CA GLY A 26 4.43 -4.18 -2.83
C GLY A 26 4.58 -3.47 -1.49
N CYS A 27 4.81 -2.16 -1.59
CA CYS A 27 4.95 -1.26 -0.47
C CYS A 27 4.06 -0.03 -0.67
N PHE A 28 3.38 0.40 0.37
CA PHE A 28 2.86 1.76 0.49
C PHE A 28 3.84 2.60 1.29
N LYS A 29 4.12 3.81 0.81
CA LYS A 29 4.75 4.87 1.58
C LYS A 29 3.71 5.95 1.84
N ILE A 30 3.41 6.20 3.11
CA ILE A 30 2.50 7.26 3.56
C ILE A 30 3.33 8.40 4.13
N SER A 31 3.20 9.59 3.56
CA SER A 31 3.92 10.77 4.02
C SER A 31 2.93 11.88 4.35
N ALA A 32 2.98 12.43 5.56
CA ALA A 32 2.15 13.60 5.87
C ALA A 32 2.75 14.85 5.19
N LEU A 33 1.96 15.57 4.39
CA LEU A 33 2.44 16.65 3.51
C LEU A 33 3.13 17.81 4.25
N HIS A 34 2.86 17.96 5.54
CA HIS A 34 3.38 19.06 6.37
C HIS A 34 4.26 18.58 7.53
N SER A 35 4.73 17.33 7.51
CA SER A 35 5.64 16.80 8.53
C SER A 35 6.65 15.83 7.95
N GLN A 36 7.74 15.57 8.66
CA GLN A 36 8.72 14.54 8.27
C GLN A 36 8.28 13.12 8.67
N ARG A 37 7.04 12.94 9.11
CA ARG A 37 6.55 11.63 9.52
C ARG A 37 6.15 10.82 8.30
N GLU A 38 6.83 9.69 8.14
CA GLU A 38 6.54 8.68 7.11
C GLU A 38 6.13 7.36 7.77
N GLN A 39 5.28 6.59 7.08
CA GLN A 39 4.97 5.20 7.41
C GLN A 39 5.14 4.33 6.17
N TYR A 40 5.61 3.11 6.39
CA TYR A 40 5.84 2.13 5.33
C TYR A 40 5.04 0.89 5.63
N PHE A 41 4.23 0.45 4.66
CA PHE A 41 3.44 -0.76 4.77
C PHE A 41 3.78 -1.74 3.67
N LEU A 42 4.26 -2.93 4.03
CA LEU A 42 4.40 -4.02 3.09
C LEU A 42 3.09 -4.78 2.98
N PHE A 43 2.72 -5.14 1.75
CA PHE A 43 1.46 -5.82 1.50
C PHE A 43 1.60 -7.00 0.54
N ARG A 44 0.71 -7.98 0.73
CA ARG A 44 0.25 -8.93 -0.28
C ARG A 44 -1.27 -8.80 -0.40
N SER A 45 -1.74 -8.35 -1.55
CA SER A 45 -3.16 -8.25 -1.87
C SER A 45 -3.54 -9.32 -2.88
N GLU A 46 -4.60 -10.05 -2.57
CA GLU A 46 -5.31 -10.90 -3.54
C GLU A 46 -6.45 -10.09 -4.12
N VAL A 47 -6.52 -10.05 -5.45
CA VAL A 47 -7.55 -9.31 -6.16
C VAL A 47 -8.39 -10.28 -6.98
N SER A 48 -9.67 -10.38 -6.63
CA SER A 48 -10.66 -11.18 -7.34
C SER A 48 -11.21 -10.42 -8.55
N ASN A 49 -11.83 -11.13 -9.49
CA ASN A 49 -12.47 -10.52 -10.68
C ASN A 49 -11.51 -9.59 -11.45
N SER A 50 -10.28 -10.05 -11.60
CA SER A 50 -9.11 -9.23 -11.94
C SER A 50 -8.54 -9.58 -13.30
N ARG A 51 -9.39 -9.88 -14.30
CA ARG A 51 -8.87 -9.94 -15.67
C ARG A 51 -8.37 -8.54 -16.03
N GLN A 52 -7.30 -8.45 -16.81
CA GLN A 52 -6.74 -7.14 -17.17
C GLN A 52 -7.77 -6.19 -17.78
N ILE A 53 -8.72 -6.73 -18.57
CA ILE A 53 -9.83 -5.96 -19.15
C ILE A 53 -10.77 -5.39 -18.08
N ASP A 54 -10.97 -6.12 -16.97
CA ASP A 54 -11.87 -5.72 -15.89
C ASP A 54 -11.33 -4.46 -15.17
N PHE A 55 -10.01 -4.27 -15.06
CA PHE A 55 -9.42 -3.06 -14.48
C PHE A 55 -9.54 -1.82 -15.39
N ILE A 56 -9.68 -2.04 -16.70
CA ILE A 56 -9.80 -0.98 -17.70
C ILE A 56 -11.27 -0.57 -17.84
N GLU A 57 -12.17 -1.56 -17.87
CA GLU A 57 -13.58 -1.37 -18.19
C GLU A 57 -14.47 -1.16 -16.96
N ASN A 58 -14.12 -1.71 -15.79
CA ASN A 58 -14.95 -1.60 -14.60
C ASN A 58 -14.46 -0.50 -13.63
N GLU A 59 -15.40 0.00 -12.84
CA GLU A 59 -15.12 0.95 -11.76
C GLU A 59 -14.50 0.25 -10.53
N PHE A 60 -13.93 1.05 -9.64
CA PHE A 60 -13.33 0.56 -8.40
C PHE A 60 -14.38 -0.14 -7.53
N CYS A 61 -14.08 -1.36 -7.08
CA CYS A 61 -14.87 -2.10 -6.11
C CYS A 61 -13.93 -2.58 -4.99
N PRO A 62 -14.06 -2.07 -3.75
CA PRO A 62 -13.15 -2.40 -2.65
C PRO A 62 -13.21 -3.89 -2.28
N ASP A 63 -14.36 -4.54 -2.42
CA ASP A 63 -14.59 -5.95 -2.07
C ASP A 63 -13.77 -6.92 -2.92
N ASN A 64 -13.27 -6.47 -4.08
CA ASN A 64 -12.40 -7.28 -4.91
C ASN A 64 -10.99 -7.41 -4.32
N TYR A 65 -10.59 -6.57 -3.37
CA TYR A 65 -9.23 -6.49 -2.85
C TYR A 65 -9.15 -7.03 -1.42
N ARG A 66 -8.23 -7.97 -1.20
CA ARG A 66 -8.00 -8.55 0.13
C ARG A 66 -6.53 -8.56 0.48
N PHE A 67 -6.14 -7.74 1.46
CA PHE A 67 -4.82 -7.83 2.06
C PHE A 67 -4.71 -9.08 2.94
N THR A 68 -4.01 -10.09 2.42
CA THR A 68 -3.75 -11.35 3.15
C THR A 68 -2.53 -11.25 4.07
N HIS A 69 -1.62 -10.35 3.71
CA HIS A 69 -0.45 -10.02 4.50
C HIS A 69 -0.28 -8.52 4.47
N PHE A 70 -0.20 -7.91 5.64
CA PHE A 70 -0.07 -6.47 5.80
C PHE A 70 0.83 -6.21 7.00
N TYR A 71 1.91 -5.47 6.80
CA TYR A 71 2.94 -5.26 7.80
C TYR A 71 3.29 -3.79 7.93
N ASN A 72 3.51 -3.33 9.15
CA ASN A 72 4.27 -2.11 9.42
C ASN A 72 5.64 -2.52 9.94
N GLN A 73 6.69 -2.23 9.18
CA GLN A 73 8.04 -2.76 9.44
C GLN A 73 7.99 -4.30 9.55
N GLU A 74 8.47 -4.88 10.65
CA GLU A 74 8.49 -6.32 10.89
C GLU A 74 7.18 -6.84 11.54
N GLN A 75 6.26 -5.96 11.92
CA GLN A 75 5.06 -6.32 12.65
C GLN A 75 3.89 -6.56 11.69
N LYS A 76 3.33 -7.77 11.72
CA LYS A 76 2.09 -8.08 11.00
C LYS A 76 0.94 -7.33 11.66
N ILE A 77 0.25 -6.48 10.90
CA ILE A 77 -0.96 -5.82 11.36
C ILE A 77 -2.10 -6.84 11.28
N CYS A 78 -2.81 -7.01 12.39
CA CYS A 78 -4.06 -7.76 12.39
C CYS A 78 -5.16 -6.85 11.83
N LEU A 79 -5.72 -7.24 10.69
CA LEU A 79 -6.85 -6.56 10.07
C LEU A 79 -8.11 -7.18 10.68
N ASP A 80 -8.73 -6.47 11.61
CA ASP A 80 -9.98 -6.87 12.24
C ASP A 80 -11.15 -6.24 11.47
N GLU A 81 -12.09 -7.08 11.01
CA GLU A 81 -13.25 -6.65 10.23
C GLU A 81 -14.23 -5.80 11.07
N GLU A 82 -14.08 -5.72 12.40
CA GLU A 82 -14.96 -4.93 13.28
C GLU A 82 -14.43 -3.52 13.62
N ASN A 83 -13.27 -3.10 13.09
CA ASN A 83 -12.70 -1.78 13.36
C ASN A 83 -12.92 -0.79 12.20
N GLU A 84 -13.92 0.08 12.33
CA GLU A 84 -14.27 1.10 11.32
C GLU A 84 -13.06 1.96 10.88
N SER A 85 -12.19 2.33 11.82
CA SER A 85 -11.01 3.15 11.49
C SER A 85 -10.00 2.42 10.62
N GLN A 86 -9.91 1.08 10.76
CA GLN A 86 -9.12 0.24 9.87
C GLN A 86 -9.81 0.07 8.53
N GLU A 87 -11.12 -0.17 8.51
CA GLU A 87 -11.90 -0.32 7.28
C GLU A 87 -11.73 0.91 6.37
N PHE A 88 -11.86 2.12 6.92
CA PHE A 88 -11.68 3.35 6.15
C PHE A 88 -10.24 3.50 5.62
N ALA A 89 -9.24 3.12 6.42
CA ALA A 89 -7.84 3.15 5.99
C ALA A 89 -7.57 2.13 4.87
N LEU A 90 -8.11 0.91 5.00
CA LEU A 90 -7.98 -0.15 3.99
C LEU A 90 -8.68 0.24 2.69
N TYR A 91 -9.83 0.90 2.75
CA TYR A 91 -10.52 1.42 1.57
C TYR A 91 -9.59 2.34 0.75
N ILE A 92 -8.92 3.28 1.42
CA ILE A 92 -7.98 4.20 0.76
C ILE A 92 -6.80 3.45 0.14
N LEU A 93 -6.22 2.48 0.86
CA LEU A 93 -5.10 1.69 0.34
C LEU A 93 -5.52 0.79 -0.84
N ASN A 94 -6.72 0.22 -0.80
CA ASN A 94 -7.29 -0.53 -1.91
C ASN A 94 -7.49 0.37 -3.13
N TYR A 95 -7.99 1.59 -2.93
CA TYR A 95 -8.15 2.57 -4.01
C TYR A 95 -6.79 2.98 -4.60
N ALA A 96 -5.79 3.25 -3.76
CA ALA A 96 -4.44 3.58 -4.21
C ALA A 96 -3.81 2.43 -5.03
N LEU A 97 -4.01 1.19 -4.60
CA LEU A 97 -3.58 0.00 -5.33
C LEU A 97 -4.31 -0.12 -6.68
N TYR A 98 -5.64 0.05 -6.71
CA TYR A 98 -6.43 0.06 -7.94
C TYR A 98 -5.91 1.08 -8.95
N VAL A 99 -5.73 2.33 -8.52
CA VAL A 99 -5.20 3.40 -9.37
C VAL A 99 -3.82 3.02 -9.90
N THR A 100 -2.95 2.47 -9.05
CA THR A 100 -1.61 2.05 -9.46
C THR A 100 -1.64 0.93 -10.50
N ILE A 101 -2.47 -0.10 -10.30
CA ILE A 101 -2.65 -1.18 -11.26
C ILE A 101 -3.18 -0.62 -12.59
N LYS A 102 -4.23 0.20 -12.54
CA LYS A 102 -4.84 0.80 -13.73
C LYS A 102 -3.85 1.64 -14.52
N GLU A 103 -3.09 2.50 -13.85
CA GLU A 103 -2.02 3.31 -14.45
C GLU A 103 -0.91 2.44 -15.05
N THR A 104 -0.55 1.32 -14.41
CA THR A 104 0.42 0.34 -14.94
C THR A 104 -0.06 -0.23 -16.28
N LEU A 105 -1.33 -0.66 -16.32
CA LEU A 105 -1.95 -1.27 -17.49
C LEU A 105 -2.05 -0.29 -18.66
N ILE A 106 -2.42 0.97 -18.38
CA ILE A 106 -2.56 2.02 -19.40
C ILE A 106 -1.19 2.48 -19.93
N LYS A 107 -0.23 2.75 -19.05
CA LYS A 107 1.03 3.42 -19.42
C LYS A 107 2.15 2.48 -19.82
N SER A 108 2.08 1.20 -19.48
CA SER A 108 3.20 0.28 -19.72
C SER A 108 2.77 -1.17 -19.99
N PRO A 109 2.02 -1.43 -21.08
CA PRO A 109 1.66 -2.79 -21.48
C PRO A 109 2.87 -3.70 -21.69
N GLN A 110 4.04 -3.15 -22.07
CA GLN A 110 5.29 -3.91 -22.22
C GLN A 110 5.97 -4.26 -20.89
N LYS A 111 5.79 -3.48 -19.81
CA LYS A 111 6.34 -3.82 -18.48
C LYS A 111 5.62 -5.00 -17.83
N GLN A 112 4.44 -5.39 -18.33
CA GLN A 112 3.75 -6.60 -17.89
C GLN A 112 4.58 -7.87 -18.12
N GLN A 113 5.40 -7.92 -19.19
CA GLN A 113 6.27 -9.05 -19.49
C GLN A 113 7.54 -9.09 -18.63
N LEU A 114 7.90 -7.99 -17.95
CA LEU A 114 9.12 -7.91 -17.15
C LEU A 114 8.95 -8.49 -15.72
N LEU A 115 7.72 -8.84 -15.33
CA LEU A 115 7.34 -9.23 -13.97
C LEU A 115 7.08 -10.73 -13.79
N SER A 116 7.54 -11.60 -14.71
CA SER A 116 7.63 -13.04 -14.42
C SER A 116 8.84 -13.27 -13.51
N VAL A 117 8.59 -13.43 -12.22
CA VAL A 117 9.63 -13.51 -11.20
C VAL A 117 10.09 -14.97 -11.04
N ASP A 118 11.36 -15.25 -11.31
CA ASP A 118 12.03 -16.49 -10.88
C ASP A 118 12.47 -16.34 -9.40
N ASP A 119 12.51 -17.44 -8.64
CA ASP A 119 12.72 -17.43 -7.17
C ASP A 119 13.98 -16.64 -6.73
N ALA A 120 15.04 -16.64 -7.54
CA ALA A 120 16.26 -15.88 -7.29
C ALA A 120 16.08 -14.35 -7.34
N PHE A 121 15.12 -13.85 -8.12
CA PHE A 121 14.78 -12.43 -8.15
C PHE A 121 13.93 -12.05 -6.93
N LEU A 122 13.07 -12.94 -6.44
CA LEU A 122 12.30 -12.75 -5.21
C LEU A 122 13.24 -12.62 -3.99
N ASP A 123 14.26 -13.47 -3.89
CA ASP A 123 15.28 -13.39 -2.85
C ASP A 123 16.10 -12.09 -2.94
N SER A 124 16.42 -11.65 -4.16
CA SER A 124 17.08 -10.36 -4.40
C SER A 124 16.17 -9.19 -3.98
N LEU A 125 14.88 -9.28 -4.26
CA LEU A 125 13.88 -8.28 -3.93
C LEU A 125 13.67 -8.19 -2.40
N ILE A 126 13.60 -9.33 -1.72
CA ILE A 126 13.63 -9.44 -0.25
C ILE A 126 14.91 -8.81 0.31
N GLY A 127 16.06 -9.09 -0.29
CA GLY A 127 17.34 -8.46 0.05
C GLY A 127 17.34 -6.93 -0.11
N LYS A 128 16.61 -6.41 -1.09
CA LYS A 128 16.49 -4.97 -1.39
C LYS A 128 15.44 -4.23 -0.55
N ILE A 129 14.41 -4.92 -0.06
CA ILE A 129 13.40 -4.36 0.86
C ILE A 129 13.80 -4.52 2.33
N LYS A 130 14.75 -5.41 2.65
CA LYS A 130 15.30 -5.59 4.02
C LYS A 130 15.85 -4.27 4.62
N PRO A 131 16.62 -3.45 3.89
CA PRO A 131 17.06 -2.14 4.38
C PRO A 131 15.90 -1.16 4.62
N ILE A 132 14.85 -1.21 3.79
CA ILE A 132 13.62 -0.40 3.95
C ILE A 132 12.89 -0.81 5.24
N LEU A 133 12.76 -2.12 5.47
CA LEU A 133 12.22 -2.68 6.72
C LEU A 133 13.03 -2.25 7.95
N ASN A 134 14.35 -2.13 7.79
CA ASN A 134 15.29 -1.72 8.83
C ASN A 134 15.44 -0.19 8.98
N LYS A 135 14.64 0.62 8.26
CA LYS A 135 14.69 2.10 8.27
C LYS A 135 16.05 2.69 7.92
N GLU A 136 16.82 2.02 7.07
CA GLU A 136 18.06 2.60 6.55
C GLU A 136 17.74 3.71 5.53
N PRO A 137 18.45 4.85 5.58
CA PRO A 137 18.22 5.94 4.64
C PRO A 137 18.80 5.50 3.30
N LEU A 138 17.95 5.38 2.27
CA LEU A 138 18.18 5.80 0.88
C LEU A 138 17.34 4.94 -0.07
N TRP A 139 16.22 5.51 -0.52
CA TRP A 139 15.70 5.19 -1.84
C TRP A 139 16.68 5.76 -2.87
N ASN A 140 17.26 4.92 -3.72
CA ASN A 140 18.07 5.36 -4.86
C ASN A 140 17.36 5.06 -6.18
N ASP A 141 17.88 5.60 -7.29
CA ASP A 141 17.31 5.43 -8.63
C ASP A 141 17.21 3.96 -9.09
N SER A 142 17.97 3.04 -8.50
CA SER A 142 17.90 1.61 -8.85
C SER A 142 16.57 0.96 -8.42
N MET A 143 15.82 1.55 -7.48
CA MET A 143 14.49 1.07 -7.12
C MET A 143 13.41 1.40 -8.16
N ARG A 144 13.64 2.39 -9.04
CA ARG A 144 12.73 2.72 -10.16
C ARG A 144 12.75 1.66 -11.27
N GLU A 145 13.76 0.78 -11.26
CA GLU A 145 13.89 -0.36 -12.19
C GLU A 145 13.27 -1.65 -11.64
N ILE A 146 12.85 -1.69 -10.38
CA ILE A 146 12.41 -2.92 -9.70
C ILE A 146 10.90 -3.15 -9.81
N GLY A 147 10.12 -2.11 -10.11
CA GLY A 147 8.67 -2.19 -10.14
C GLY A 147 7.98 -0.99 -10.80
N PHE A 148 6.67 -0.88 -10.58
CA PHE A 148 5.87 0.28 -11.01
C PHE A 148 5.36 1.04 -9.80
N ALA A 149 5.51 2.37 -9.81
CA ALA A 149 5.12 3.23 -8.70
C ALA A 149 4.20 4.36 -9.15
N VAL A 150 3.18 4.66 -8.33
CA VAL A 150 2.28 5.81 -8.49
C VAL A 150 2.15 6.51 -7.15
N ALA A 151 2.22 7.84 -7.18
CA ALA A 151 1.98 8.71 -6.03
C ALA A 151 0.63 9.41 -6.18
N MET A 152 -0.12 9.51 -5.09
CA MET A 152 -1.39 10.25 -5.04
C MET A 152 -1.50 11.07 -3.75
N ASP A 153 -1.98 12.29 -3.86
CA ASP A 153 -2.33 13.11 -2.70
C ASP A 153 -3.74 12.79 -2.23
N PHE A 154 -3.93 12.71 -0.92
CA PHE A 154 -5.22 12.51 -0.27
C PHE A 154 -5.42 13.57 0.81
N CYS A 155 -6.38 14.46 0.55
CA CYS A 155 -6.71 15.62 1.40
C CYS A 155 -8.18 15.52 1.83
N PRO A 156 -8.50 14.77 2.90
CA PRO A 156 -9.88 14.51 3.29
C PRO A 156 -10.59 15.78 3.76
N LYS A 157 -11.90 15.85 3.47
CA LYS A 157 -12.76 16.94 3.97
C LYS A 157 -13.84 16.43 4.93
N GLU A 158 -14.12 15.14 4.83
CA GLU A 158 -15.07 14.36 5.58
C GLU A 158 -14.41 13.60 6.74
N GLU A 159 -15.18 13.37 7.80
CA GLU A 159 -14.71 12.74 9.04
C GLU A 159 -14.17 11.32 8.84
N MET A 160 -14.79 10.56 7.93
CA MET A 160 -14.35 9.21 7.55
C MET A 160 -12.93 9.24 6.98
N GLY A 161 -12.66 10.12 6.02
CA GLY A 161 -11.33 10.29 5.43
C GLY A 161 -10.31 10.81 6.45
N GLU A 162 -10.70 11.75 7.32
CA GLU A 162 -9.83 12.22 8.41
C GLU A 162 -9.46 11.08 9.38
N THR A 163 -10.40 10.18 9.67
CA THR A 163 -10.18 9.00 10.52
C THR A 163 -9.22 8.01 9.85
N ALA A 164 -9.44 7.71 8.57
CA ALA A 164 -8.57 6.84 7.79
C ALA A 164 -7.13 7.35 7.75
N VAL A 165 -6.94 8.65 7.50
CA VAL A 165 -5.60 9.26 7.48
C VAL A 165 -4.90 9.13 8.83
N LYS A 166 -5.62 9.36 9.93
CA LYS A 166 -5.04 9.18 11.28
C LYS A 166 -4.57 7.76 11.47
N THR A 167 -5.39 6.75 11.15
CA THR A 167 -5.03 5.33 11.23
C THR A 167 -3.78 4.99 10.41
N LEU A 168 -3.70 5.51 9.18
CA LEU A 168 -2.53 5.31 8.30
C LEU A 168 -1.26 5.94 8.87
N VAL A 169 -1.35 7.16 9.39
CA VAL A 169 -0.18 7.89 9.94
C VAL A 169 0.26 7.31 11.30
N THR A 170 -0.66 6.78 12.10
CA THR A 170 -0.34 6.09 13.37
C THR A 170 0.15 4.67 13.17
N GLY A 171 0.02 4.11 11.97
CA GLY A 171 0.52 2.77 11.68
C GLY A 171 -0.40 1.65 12.15
N PHE A 172 -1.72 1.88 12.19
CA PHE A 172 -2.74 0.95 12.71
C PHE A 172 -2.57 0.60 14.21
N MET A 173 -1.89 1.46 14.96
CA MET A 173 -1.78 1.32 16.41
C MET A 173 -3.09 1.79 17.06
N ASN A 174 -3.78 0.89 17.76
CA ASN A 174 -4.88 1.29 18.65
C ASN A 174 -4.30 2.18 19.74
N HIS A 175 -4.82 3.41 19.89
CA HIS A 175 -4.53 4.24 21.05
C HIS A 175 -5.27 3.66 22.28
N GLU A 176 -4.80 2.54 22.80
CA GLU A 176 -5.11 2.08 24.16
C GLU A 176 -3.85 2.08 25.05
N VAL A 177 -3.02 3.12 24.94
CA VAL A 177 -1.95 3.48 25.90
C VAL A 177 -1.66 4.97 25.65
N SER A 178 -1.68 5.94 26.57
CA SER A 178 -1.88 6.00 28.01
C SER A 178 -2.19 7.47 28.35
N ASP A 179 -3.30 7.75 29.00
CA ASP A 179 -3.58 9.02 29.70
C ASP A 179 -2.87 9.06 31.09
N ARG A 180 -1.68 8.44 31.18
CA ARG A 180 -0.85 8.42 32.39
C ARG A 180 0.60 8.69 32.02
N GLU A 181 0.98 9.95 32.19
CA GLU A 181 1.92 10.43 33.22
C GLU A 181 2.48 11.77 32.76
N ILE A 182 1.80 12.85 33.17
CA ILE A 182 2.47 14.14 33.41
C ILE A 182 2.11 14.49 34.85
N HIS A 183 2.95 14.03 35.78
CA HIS A 183 3.15 14.66 37.07
C HIS A 183 4.45 15.45 37.01
#